data_AF-A0A1G2T9F3-F1
#
_entry.id   AF-A0A1G2T9F3-F1
#
_cell.length_a   1.000
_cell.length_b   1.000
_cell.length_c   1.000
_cell.angle_alpha   90.00
_cell.angle_beta   90.00
_cell.angle_gamma   90.00
#
_symmetry.space_group_name_H-M   'P 1'
#
loop_
_entity.id
_entity.type
_entity.pdbx_description
1 polymer ?
#
loop_
_entity_poly.entity_id
_entity_poly.type
_entity_poly.pdbx_seq_one_letter_code
_entity_poly.pdbx_strand_id
1 'polypeptide(L)'
;MNIKQASVFFSRLALFVIYFWFGLLKVVGQSPASEMVESLFGKTLAYVPFLSFGIFIVFFGLFEMLIGILFLVPGKERLALGLFFLHMIMVALPLFIIPSMWTVIFVPTLEGQYIIKNLALISCAITIASAILPKEPREVPQTSVLE
;
A
#
# COMPACT_ATOMS: atom_id res chain seq x y z
N MET A 1 7.31 -24.12 -9.75
CA MET A 1 6.51 -22.89 -9.75
C MET A 1 6.82 -22.13 -11.04
N ASN A 2 5.82 -21.77 -11.85
CA ASN A 2 6.07 -20.97 -13.05
C ASN A 2 6.28 -19.48 -12.69
N ILE A 3 6.84 -18.67 -13.60
CA ILE A 3 7.15 -17.25 -13.34
C ILE A 3 5.92 -16.47 -12.85
N LYS A 4 4.73 -16.76 -13.38
CA LYS A 4 3.49 -16.09 -12.97
C LYS A 4 3.08 -16.43 -11.53
N GLN A 5 3.17 -17.70 -11.14
CA GLN A 5 2.90 -18.12 -9.77
C GLN A 5 3.95 -17.57 -8.81
N ALA A 6 5.21 -17.52 -9.24
CA ALA A 6 6.31 -16.95 -8.47
C ALA A 6 6.08 -15.47 -8.20
N SER A 7 5.75 -14.69 -9.24
CA SER A 7 5.53 -13.24 -9.09
C SER A 7 4.39 -12.95 -8.12
N VAL A 8 3.26 -13.65 -8.23
CA VAL A 8 2.12 -13.49 -7.30
C VAL A 8 2.51 -13.87 -5.88
N PHE A 9 3.22 -14.98 -5.69
CA PHE A 9 3.68 -15.42 -4.37
C PHE A 9 4.60 -14.40 -3.72
N PHE A 10 5.64 -13.96 -4.44
CA PHE A 10 6.59 -12.97 -3.93
C PHE A 10 5.94 -11.59 -3.73
N SER A 11 4.97 -11.19 -4.56
CA SER A 11 4.20 -9.96 -4.33
C SER A 11 3.40 -10.02 -3.04
N ARG A 12 2.74 -11.14 -2.74
CA ARG A 12 2.01 -11.31 -1.47
C ARG A 12 2.94 -11.27 -0.27
N LEU A 13 4.07 -11.98 -0.37
CA LEU A 13 5.06 -12.00 0.69
C LEU A 13 5.67 -10.61 0.93
N ALA A 14 6.03 -9.90 -0.13
CA ALA A 14 6.58 -8.55 -0.03
C ALA A 14 5.59 -7.59 0.62
N LEU A 15 4.34 -7.58 0.17
CA LEU A 15 3.29 -6.74 0.76
C LEU A 15 3.05 -7.09 2.22
N PHE A 16 2.93 -8.38 2.55
CA PHE A 16 2.76 -8.83 3.93
C PHE A 16 3.91 -8.35 4.82
N VAL A 17 5.16 -8.65 4.45
CA VAL A 17 6.32 -8.32 5.27
C VAL A 17 6.40 -6.81 5.49
N ILE A 18 6.26 -6.02 4.42
CA ILE A 18 6.40 -4.56 4.51
C ILE A 18 5.28 -3.96 5.36
N TYR A 19 4.02 -4.28 5.08
CA TYR A 19 2.88 -3.73 5.82
C TYR A 19 2.86 -4.20 7.27
N PHE A 20 3.06 -5.50 7.51
CA PHE A 20 3.02 -6.04 8.86
C PHE A 20 4.16 -5.50 9.71
N TRP A 21 5.39 -5.47 9.17
CA TRP A 21 6.53 -4.99 9.93
C TRP A 21 6.46 -3.48 10.18
N PHE A 22 6.09 -2.68 9.18
CA PHE A 22 6.00 -1.23 9.35
C PHE A 22 4.84 -0.83 10.27
N GLY A 23 3.74 -1.56 10.22
CA GLY A 23 2.63 -1.38 11.16
C GLY A 23 3.03 -1.77 12.59
N LEU A 24 3.72 -2.89 12.76
CA LEU A 24 4.24 -3.32 14.06
C LEU A 24 5.17 -2.25 14.67
N LEU A 25 6.10 -1.70 13.87
CA LEU A 25 7.00 -0.64 14.32
C LEU A 25 6.25 0.61 14.82
N LYS A 26 5.11 0.95 14.20
CA LYS A 26 4.25 2.06 14.66
C LYS A 26 3.58 1.74 15.98
N VAL A 27 3.06 0.51 16.13
CA VAL A 27 2.39 0.07 17.36
C VAL A 27 3.37 0.05 18.56
N VAL A 28 4.61 -0.35 18.35
CA VAL A 28 5.65 -0.36 19.42
C VAL A 28 6.37 0.98 19.59
N GLY A 29 5.99 2.02 18.85
CA GLY A 29 6.56 3.37 18.98
C GLY A 29 8.01 3.50 18.49
N GLN A 30 8.46 2.62 17.60
CA GLN A 30 9.82 2.60 17.04
C GLN A 30 9.86 2.95 15.55
N SER A 31 8.75 3.43 14.99
CA SER A 31 8.68 3.74 13.56
C SER A 31 9.37 5.07 13.26
N PRO A 32 10.39 5.10 12.38
CA PRO A 32 11.02 6.35 11.95
C PRO A 32 10.06 7.30 11.23
N ALA A 33 8.98 6.76 10.66
CA ALA A 33 7.97 7.54 9.95
C ALA A 33 6.98 8.26 10.87
N SER A 34 7.11 8.12 12.20
CA SER A 34 6.13 8.68 13.14
C SER A 34 6.08 10.21 13.06
N GLU A 35 7.23 10.88 12.93
CA GLU A 35 7.32 12.34 12.80
C GLU A 35 6.58 12.86 11.56
N MET A 36 6.76 12.20 10.42
CA MET A 36 6.03 12.51 9.18
C MET A 36 4.51 12.35 9.37
N VAL A 37 4.07 11.25 9.98
CA VAL A 37 2.65 10.97 10.20
C VAL A 37 2.06 11.98 11.19
N GLU A 38 2.82 12.39 12.21
CA GLU A 38 2.43 13.43 13.17
C GLU A 38 2.24 14.79 12.50
N SER A 39 3.17 15.19 11.64
CA SER A 39 3.07 16.43 10.88
C SER A 39 1.83 16.45 9.98
N LEU A 40 1.53 15.33 9.31
CA LEU A 40 0.31 15.20 8.51
C LEU A 40 -0.95 15.24 9.38
N PHE A 41 -0.93 14.53 10.51
CA PHE A 41 -2.04 14.50 11.47
C PHE A 41 -2.36 15.92 11.97
N GLY A 42 -1.34 16.69 12.33
CA GLY A 42 -1.47 18.08 12.75
C GLY A 42 -2.15 18.97 11.72
N LYS A 43 -1.92 18.72 10.42
CA LYS A 43 -2.51 19.50 9.33
C LYS A 43 -3.90 19.05 8.88
N THR A 44 -4.28 17.82 9.16
CA THR A 44 -5.49 17.19 8.56
C THR A 44 -6.53 16.78 9.60
N LEU A 45 -6.11 16.22 10.73
CA LEU A 45 -6.95 15.53 11.70
C LEU A 45 -6.94 16.18 13.08
N ALA A 46 -6.10 17.19 13.31
CA ALA A 46 -6.02 17.90 14.59
C ALA A 46 -7.35 18.51 15.06
N TYR A 47 -8.28 18.77 14.14
CA TYR A 47 -9.61 19.31 14.43
C TYR A 47 -10.62 18.24 14.88
N VAL A 48 -10.28 16.95 14.81
CA VAL A 48 -11.18 15.86 15.19
C VAL A 48 -11.21 15.74 16.72
N PRO A 49 -12.36 15.99 17.36
CA PRO A 49 -12.46 15.86 18.80
C PRO A 49 -12.23 14.40 19.22
N PHE A 50 -11.56 14.20 20.36
CA PHE A 50 -11.24 12.89 20.97
C PHE A 50 -10.20 12.03 20.23
N LEU A 51 -9.57 12.52 19.15
CA LEU A 51 -8.51 11.81 18.46
C LEU A 51 -7.14 12.42 18.81
N SER A 52 -6.31 11.70 19.58
CA SER A 52 -4.91 12.08 19.81
C SER A 52 -3.99 11.40 18.80
N PHE A 53 -2.81 11.98 18.56
CA PHE A 53 -1.82 11.38 17.67
C PHE A 53 -1.42 9.97 18.13
N GLY A 54 -1.22 9.77 19.44
CA GLY A 54 -0.88 8.45 20.00
C GLY A 54 -1.93 7.38 19.73
N ILE A 55 -3.22 7.74 19.78
CA ILE A 55 -4.31 6.82 19.43
C ILE A 55 -4.29 6.55 17.93
N PHE A 56 -4.19 7.61 17.12
CA PHE A 56 -4.17 7.52 15.66
C PHE A 56 -3.03 6.65 15.14
N ILE A 57 -1.80 6.84 15.61
CA ILE A 57 -0.63 6.11 15.11
C ILE A 57 -0.70 4.61 15.41
N VAL A 58 -1.26 4.23 16.56
CA VAL A 58 -1.50 2.82 16.91
C VAL A 58 -2.56 2.22 16.00
N PHE A 59 -3.71 2.88 15.81
CA PHE A 59 -4.74 2.40 14.89
C PHE A 59 -4.23 2.33 13.44
N PHE A 60 -3.43 3.30 13.01
CA PHE A 60 -2.82 3.32 11.70
C PHE A 60 -1.85 2.14 11.51
N GLY A 61 -1.02 1.84 12.53
CA GLY A 61 -0.16 0.67 12.52
C GLY A 61 -0.93 -0.66 12.50
N LEU A 62 -2.00 -0.78 13.31
CA LEU A 62 -2.87 -1.96 13.29
C LEU A 62 -3.58 -2.14 11.94
N PHE A 63 -3.99 -1.03 11.30
CA PHE A 63 -4.58 -1.04 9.97
C PHE A 63 -3.58 -1.55 8.91
N GLU A 64 -2.33 -1.11 8.96
CA GLU A 64 -1.29 -1.65 8.09
C GLU A 64 -1.06 -3.15 8.31
N MET A 65 -0.96 -3.58 9.58
CA MET A 65 -0.82 -5.01 9.91
C MET A 65 -1.98 -5.84 9.37
N LEU A 66 -3.20 -5.35 9.50
CA LEU A 66 -4.41 -5.99 8.97
C LEU A 66 -4.32 -6.16 7.45
N ILE A 67 -3.94 -5.10 6.71
CA ILE A 67 -3.78 -5.18 5.25
C ILE A 67 -2.74 -6.24 4.89
N GLY A 68 -1.59 -6.24 5.58
CA GLY A 68 -0.55 -7.25 5.37
C GLY A 68 -1.08 -8.66 5.53
N ILE A 69 -1.78 -8.95 6.64
CA ILE A 69 -2.37 -10.27 6.90
C ILE A 69 -3.39 -10.63 5.83
N LEU A 70 -4.24 -9.70 5.40
CA LEU A 70 -5.26 -9.95 4.38
C LEU A 70 -4.67 -10.39 3.03
N PHE A 71 -3.47 -9.94 2.67
CA PHE A 71 -2.79 -10.41 1.44
C PHE A 71 -2.35 -11.88 1.50
N LEU A 72 -2.17 -12.45 2.69
CA LEU A 72 -1.85 -13.87 2.88
C LEU A 72 -3.10 -14.76 2.86
N VAL A 73 -4.28 -14.22 3.18
CA VAL A 73 -5.52 -15.01 3.27
C VAL A 73 -6.12 -15.22 1.87
N PRO A 74 -6.25 -16.47 1.40
CA PRO A 74 -6.88 -16.75 0.11
C PRO A 74 -8.34 -16.29 0.08
N GLY A 75 -8.75 -15.64 -1.01
CA GLY A 75 -10.13 -15.16 -1.22
C GLY A 75 -10.43 -13.78 -0.64
N LYS A 76 -9.54 -13.19 0.18
CA LYS A 76 -9.71 -11.83 0.74
C LYS A 76 -8.94 -10.76 -0.02
N GLU A 77 -8.36 -11.09 -1.16
CA GLU A 77 -7.46 -10.19 -1.89
C GLU A 77 -8.15 -8.95 -2.41
N ARG A 78 -9.41 -9.04 -2.82
CA ARG A 78 -10.16 -7.87 -3.28
C ARG A 78 -10.32 -6.83 -2.17
N LEU A 79 -10.60 -7.30 -0.95
CA LEU A 79 -10.67 -6.44 0.23
C LEU A 79 -9.28 -5.89 0.57
N ALA A 80 -8.24 -6.74 0.56
CA ALA A 80 -6.86 -6.33 0.81
C ALA A 80 -6.41 -5.23 -0.17
N LEU A 81 -6.70 -5.39 -1.46
CA LEU A 81 -6.41 -4.41 -2.50
C LEU A 81 -7.16 -3.10 -2.28
N GLY A 82 -8.45 -3.15 -1.96
CA GLY A 82 -9.24 -1.95 -1.66
C GLY A 82 -8.66 -1.14 -0.49
N LEU A 83 -8.36 -1.82 0.63
CA LEU A 83 -7.76 -1.19 1.80
C LEU A 83 -6.33 -0.70 1.53
N PHE A 84 -5.55 -1.46 0.76
CA PHE A 84 -4.22 -1.08 0.32
C PHE A 84 -4.24 0.21 -0.51
N PHE A 85 -5.13 0.34 -1.50
CA PHE A 85 -5.21 1.55 -2.32
C PHE A 85 -5.71 2.75 -1.53
N LEU A 86 -6.68 2.56 -0.63
CA LEU A 86 -7.08 3.59 0.32
C LEU A 86 -5.88 4.08 1.14
N HIS A 87 -5.09 3.15 1.68
CA HIS A 87 -3.88 3.45 2.42
C HIS A 87 -2.85 4.19 1.57
N MET A 88 -2.63 3.75 0.32
CA MET A 88 -1.69 4.38 -0.63
C MET A 88 -2.02 5.86 -0.87
N ILE A 89 -3.30 6.21 -0.94
CA ILE A 89 -3.73 7.61 -1.04
C ILE A 89 -3.33 8.37 0.23
N MET A 90 -3.64 7.84 1.41
CA MET A 90 -3.33 8.48 2.70
C MET A 90 -1.83 8.76 2.86
N VAL A 91 -0.96 7.80 2.54
CA VAL A 91 0.49 7.96 2.70
C VAL A 91 1.14 8.79 1.58
N ALA A 92 0.43 9.04 0.47
CA ALA A 92 0.91 9.94 -0.58
C ALA A 92 0.61 11.42 -0.27
N LEU A 93 -0.40 11.72 0.57
CA LEU A 93 -0.79 13.09 0.92
C LEU A 93 0.35 13.98 1.43
N PRO A 94 1.26 13.52 2.32
CA PRO A 94 2.40 14.33 2.78
C PRO A 94 3.20 14.97 1.66
N LEU A 95 3.41 14.24 0.55
CA LEU A 95 4.24 14.72 -0.56
C LEU A 95 3.68 15.99 -1.21
N PHE A 96 2.37 16.20 -1.13
CA PHE A 96 1.66 17.35 -1.70
C PHE A 96 1.33 18.43 -0.66
N ILE A 97 1.06 18.02 0.59
CA ILE A 97 0.59 18.92 1.67
C ILE A 97 1.74 19.49 2.49
N ILE A 98 2.85 18.77 2.62
CA ILE A 98 3.95 19.09 3.52
C ILE A 98 5.16 19.56 2.70
N PRO A 99 5.46 20.87 2.66
CA PRO A 99 6.59 21.40 1.88
C PRO A 99 7.95 20.82 2.29
N SER A 100 8.13 20.48 3.56
CA SER A 100 9.38 19.89 4.09
C SER A 100 9.67 18.48 3.57
N MET A 101 8.77 17.87 2.80
CA MET A 101 9.05 16.63 2.06
C MET A 101 10.03 16.82 0.91
N TRP A 102 10.34 18.07 0.57
CA TRP A 102 11.26 18.46 -0.49
C TRP A 102 12.37 19.33 0.09
N THR A 103 13.63 18.92 -0.11
CA THR A 103 14.79 19.76 0.26
C THR A 103 14.91 20.95 -0.69
N VAL A 104 14.71 20.69 -1.98
CA VAL A 104 14.55 21.67 -3.05
C VAL A 104 13.47 21.12 -3.98
N ILE A 105 12.89 21.96 -4.84
CA ILE A 105 11.95 21.52 -5.88
C ILE A 105 12.56 20.32 -6.64
N PHE A 106 11.81 19.21 -6.72
CA PHE A 106 12.21 17.92 -7.31
C PHE A 106 13.31 17.12 -6.59
N VAL A 107 13.79 17.57 -5.43
CA VAL A 107 14.73 16.81 -4.58
C VAL A 107 14.01 16.40 -3.29
N PRO A 108 13.42 15.19 -3.24
CA PRO A 108 12.68 14.72 -2.08
C PRO A 108 13.63 14.39 -0.92
N THR A 109 13.16 14.62 0.31
CA THR A 109 13.83 14.13 1.52
C THR A 109 13.83 12.61 1.57
N LEU A 110 14.53 12.02 2.55
CA LEU A 110 14.52 10.57 2.73
C LEU A 110 13.09 10.02 2.89
N GLU A 111 12.23 10.73 3.62
CA GLU A 111 10.81 10.40 3.78
C GLU A 111 10.04 10.49 2.44
N GLY A 112 10.25 11.58 1.69
CA GLY A 112 9.66 11.73 0.36
C GLY A 112 10.09 10.61 -0.60
N GLN A 113 11.35 10.17 -0.54
CA GLN A 113 11.85 9.04 -1.32
C GLN A 113 11.17 7.72 -0.92
N TYR A 114 10.95 7.49 0.38
CA TYR A 114 10.20 6.33 0.85
C TYR A 114 8.76 6.33 0.33
N ILE A 115 8.09 7.49 0.30
CA ILE A 115 6.74 7.60 -0.30
C ILE A 115 6.78 7.26 -1.78
N ILE A 116 7.72 7.82 -2.55
CA ILE A 116 7.83 7.56 -3.99
C ILE A 116 8.09 6.07 -4.26
N LYS A 117 8.91 5.41 -3.42
CA LYS A 117 9.18 3.97 -3.52
C LYS A 117 7.92 3.11 -3.36
N ASN A 118 6.83 3.61 -2.77
CA ASN A 118 5.57 2.87 -2.68
C ASN A 118 4.97 2.50 -4.05
N LEU A 119 5.41 3.15 -5.14
CA LEU A 119 5.11 2.70 -6.51
C LEU A 119 5.50 1.22 -6.76
N ALA A 120 6.59 0.74 -6.14
CA ALA A 120 6.96 -0.67 -6.19
C ALA A 120 5.95 -1.58 -5.48
N LEU A 121 5.33 -1.11 -4.38
CA LEU A 121 4.26 -1.84 -3.70
C LEU A 121 3.00 -1.87 -4.55
N ILE A 122 2.68 -0.77 -5.22
CA ILE A 122 1.56 -0.70 -6.16
C ILE A 122 1.76 -1.71 -7.30
N SER A 123 2.98 -1.86 -7.83
CA SER A 123 3.31 -2.89 -8.82
C SER A 123 3.04 -4.32 -8.29
N CYS A 124 3.40 -4.60 -7.04
CA CYS A 124 3.08 -5.88 -6.39
C CYS A 124 1.56 -6.08 -6.27
N ALA A 125 0.81 -5.05 -5.86
CA ALA A 125 -0.63 -5.10 -5.73
C ALA A 125 -1.33 -5.34 -7.09
N ILE A 126 -0.87 -4.66 -8.15
CA ILE A 126 -1.37 -4.88 -9.52
C ILE A 126 -1.05 -6.30 -10.00
N THR A 127 0.14 -6.83 -9.68
CA THR A 127 0.50 -8.22 -10.02
C THR A 127 -0.48 -9.20 -9.39
N ILE A 128 -0.84 -9.01 -8.12
CA ILE A 128 -1.85 -9.83 -7.44
C ILE A 128 -3.24 -9.63 -8.08
N ALA A 129 -3.64 -8.39 -8.36
CA ALA A 129 -4.93 -8.09 -8.99
C ALA A 129 -5.07 -8.79 -10.35
N SER A 130 -4.02 -8.77 -11.18
CA SER A 130 -3.98 -9.43 -12.49
C SER A 130 -4.18 -10.95 -12.43
N ALA A 131 -3.88 -11.56 -11.28
CA ALA A 131 -4.07 -12.99 -11.07
C ALA A 131 -5.49 -13.37 -10.66
N ILE A 132 -6.29 -12.40 -10.17
CA ILE A 132 -7.64 -12.60 -9.64
C ILE A 132 -8.72 -12.12 -10.63
N LEU A 133 -8.36 -11.20 -11.54
CA LEU A 133 -9.26 -10.75 -12.59
C LEU A 133 -9.61 -11.91 -13.54
N PRO A 134 -10.89 -12.06 -13.94
CA PRO A 134 -11.28 -13.02 -14.97
C PRO A 134 -10.46 -12.78 -16.23
N LYS A 135 -9.94 -13.85 -16.83
CA LYS A 135 -9.38 -13.74 -18.18
C LYS A 135 -10.53 -13.41 -19.13
N GLU A 136 -10.36 -12.38 -19.97
CA GLU A 136 -11.32 -12.17 -21.05
C GLU A 136 -11.45 -13.45 -21.89
N PRO A 137 -12.66 -13.78 -22.37
CA PRO A 137 -12.84 -14.89 -23.29
C PRO A 137 -11.89 -14.68 -24.47
N ARG A 138 -10.98 -15.64 -24.71
CA ARG A 138 -10.19 -15.62 -25.94
C ARG A 138 -11.19 -15.66 -27.09
N GLU A 139 -11.22 -14.62 -27.93
CA GLU A 139 -11.89 -14.69 -29.22
C GLU A 139 -11.34 -15.92 -29.95
N VAL A 140 -12.20 -16.91 -30.17
CA VAL A 140 -11.85 -18.08 -30.96
C VAL A 140 -11.68 -17.56 -32.39
N PRO A 141 -10.50 -17.70 -33.03
CA PRO A 141 -10.32 -17.28 -34.41
C PRO A 141 -11.34 -18.03 -35.26
N GLN A 142 -12.27 -17.31 -35.89
CA GLN A 142 -13.16 -17.84 -36.92
C GLN A 142 -12.28 -18.27 -38.10
N THR A 143 -11.78 -19.49 -38.08
CA THR A 143 -11.04 -20.08 -39.19
C THR A 143 -11.75 -21.35 -39.62
N SER A 144 -12.02 -21.42 -40.93
CA SER A 144 -12.46 -22.55 -41.76
C SER A 144 -13.90 -23.09 -41.60
N VAL A 145 -14.91 -22.33 -42.00
CA VAL A 145 -16.22 -22.88 -42.45
C VAL A 145 -16.40 -22.76 -43.97
N LEU A 146 -15.31 -22.68 -44.74
CA LEU A 146 -15.38 -22.60 -46.21
C LEU A 146 -14.43 -23.59 -46.90
N GLU A 147 -14.54 -24.88 -46.55
CA GLU A 147 -14.17 -25.98 -47.44
C GLU A 147 -15.35 -26.95 -47.58
#